data_AF-A0A943JUQ1-F1
#
_entry.id   AF-A0A943JUQ1-F1
#
_cell.length_a   1.000
_cell.length_b   1.000
_cell.length_c   1.000
_cell.angle_alpha   90.00
_cell.angle_beta   90.00
_cell.angle_gamma   90.00
#
_symmetry.space_group_name_H-M   'P 1'
#
loop_
_entity.id
_entity.type
_entity.pdbx_description
1 polymer ?
#
loop_
_entity_poly.entity_id
_entity_poly.type
_entity_poly.pdbx_seq_one_letter_code
_entity_poly.pdbx_strand_id
1 'polypeptide(L)'
;MKNKKSIIIISIIILFVVILGVYFLLNKQSNLNKQINLDTKTLENLKIFNKNLDDYYMQTWDNNKFLSSYSYLVKNDGTEVTLDDIEKSLNYKVPEDLKDVSIHFVKPKALKPYLKDKILDDDPEVLTVYSALPVEGGMYVSSKFDEGGFLSEKDYKQFVMDHSWEHGKVKTPLKDEKEYNAILKAVEEKDKSLEKGNVKYIACDDKYAMIVISSKDDPAYIKQYALQKNEDNSYKVIIEDLQARDNKIFVNYAYTDFELSMLPPYEIYKYNNISSDLSYVVDLLKQSGELNNDEEVLYSCGAGSFYYLEFKSNLKLLLYLNEDGKMDIYEVDNFKTALSQMTKIENNPPVFILNFE
;
A
#
# COMPACT_ATOMS: atom_id res chain seq x y z
N MET A 1 2.18 74.12 24.52
CA MET A 1 3.16 73.72 23.48
C MET A 1 3.62 72.25 23.53
N LYS A 2 2.87 71.29 24.13
CA LYS A 2 3.29 69.87 24.21
C LYS A 2 2.63 68.90 23.21
N ASN A 3 1.65 69.33 22.39
CA ASN A 3 0.89 68.40 21.54
C ASN A 3 1.41 68.19 20.10
N LYS A 4 2.25 69.06 19.54
CA LYS A 4 2.70 68.91 18.15
C LYS A 4 3.76 67.81 17.95
N LYS A 5 4.65 67.60 18.93
CA LYS A 5 5.70 66.56 18.83
C LYS A 5 5.13 65.14 18.92
N SER A 6 4.15 64.90 19.81
CA SER A 6 3.53 63.58 19.94
C SER A 6 2.70 63.18 18.71
N ILE A 7 2.01 64.14 18.08
CA ILE A 7 1.25 63.88 16.85
C ILE A 7 2.19 63.51 15.69
N ILE A 8 3.32 64.21 15.54
CA ILE A 8 4.32 63.91 14.50
C ILE A 8 4.94 62.52 14.70
N ILE A 9 5.26 62.14 15.94
CA ILE A 9 5.83 60.81 16.24
C ILE A 9 4.82 59.70 15.94
N ILE A 10 3.55 59.88 16.30
CA ILE A 10 2.49 58.91 16.01
C ILE A 10 2.28 58.76 14.50
N SER A 11 2.28 59.86 13.74
CA SER A 11 2.17 59.81 12.28
C SER A 11 3.34 59.09 11.61
N ILE A 12 4.57 59.27 12.11
CA ILE A 12 5.76 58.55 11.60
C ILE A 12 5.67 57.05 11.88
N ILE A 13 5.22 56.65 13.07
CA ILE A 13 5.07 55.24 13.44
C ILE A 13 3.99 54.57 12.56
N ILE A 14 2.84 55.21 12.36
CA ILE A 14 1.78 54.68 11.50
C ILE A 14 2.28 54.53 10.06
N LEU A 15 3.01 55.52 9.54
CA LEU A 15 3.58 55.45 8.19
C LEU A 15 4.58 54.29 8.07
N PHE A 16 5.41 54.06 9.09
CA PHE A 16 6.39 52.98 9.11
C PHE A 16 5.72 51.59 9.17
N VAL A 17 4.66 51.44 9.96
CA VAL A 17 3.87 50.19 10.04
C VAL A 17 3.14 49.91 8.72
N VAL A 18 2.61 50.94 8.06
CA VAL A 18 1.98 50.79 6.74
C VAL A 18 3.00 50.40 5.68
N ILE A 19 4.19 51.02 5.67
CA ILE A 19 5.27 50.68 4.72
C ILE A 19 5.76 49.26 4.95
N LEU A 20 5.96 48.84 6.21
CA LEU A 20 6.34 47.45 6.54
C LEU A 20 5.25 46.45 6.19
N GLY A 21 3.97 46.79 6.43
CA GLY A 21 2.83 45.95 6.07
C GLY A 21 2.69 45.78 4.56
N VAL A 22 2.86 46.87 3.79
CA VAL A 22 2.86 46.85 2.32
C VAL A 22 4.08 46.10 1.79
N TYR A 23 5.27 46.30 2.36
CA TYR A 23 6.48 45.56 2.00
C TYR A 23 6.31 44.06 2.27
N PHE A 24 5.75 43.69 3.42
CA PHE A 24 5.48 42.29 3.77
C PHE A 24 4.42 41.67 2.86
N LEU A 25 3.36 42.40 2.50
CA LEU A 25 2.35 41.96 1.53
C LEU A 25 2.92 41.83 0.12
N LEU A 26 3.78 42.75 -0.32
CA LEU A 26 4.45 42.70 -1.62
C LEU A 26 5.47 41.56 -1.69
N ASN A 27 6.26 41.32 -0.64
CA ASN A 27 7.18 40.17 -0.58
C ASN A 27 6.42 38.83 -0.48
N LYS A 28 5.28 38.82 0.22
CA LYS A 28 4.40 37.65 0.28
C LYS A 28 3.80 37.38 -1.11
N GLN A 29 3.32 38.41 -1.83
CA GLN A 29 2.86 38.27 -3.22
C GLN A 29 3.99 37.90 -4.21
N SER A 30 5.21 38.41 -4.06
CA SER A 30 6.32 38.05 -4.94
C SER A 30 6.78 36.61 -4.75
N ASN A 31 6.65 36.06 -3.54
CA ASN A 31 6.89 34.64 -3.25
C ASN A 31 5.68 33.74 -3.58
N LEU A 32 4.48 34.31 -3.77
CA LEU A 32 3.27 33.58 -4.14
C LEU A 32 3.03 33.48 -5.66
N ASN A 33 3.77 34.23 -6.50
CA ASN A 33 3.53 34.30 -7.94
C ASN A 33 4.82 34.35 -8.79
N LYS A 34 5.87 33.61 -8.43
CA LYS A 34 6.90 33.29 -9.44
C LYS A 34 6.33 32.16 -10.31
N GLN A 35 5.43 32.52 -11.23
CA GLN A 35 5.02 31.61 -12.30
C GLN A 35 6.28 31.34 -13.12
N ILE A 36 6.91 30.19 -12.89
CA ILE A 36 8.04 29.76 -13.69
C ILE A 36 7.48 29.47 -15.08
N ASN A 37 7.62 30.44 -15.97
CA ASN A 37 7.27 30.26 -17.36
C ASN A 37 8.42 29.50 -18.02
N LEU A 38 8.22 28.19 -18.19
CA LEU A 38 8.99 27.41 -19.15
C LEU A 38 8.92 28.11 -20.51
N ASP A 39 10.01 28.08 -21.27
CA ASP A 39 9.93 28.57 -22.64
C ASP A 39 8.98 27.69 -23.47
N THR A 40 8.42 28.27 -24.54
CA THR A 40 7.39 27.62 -25.35
C THR A 40 7.83 26.27 -25.89
N LYS A 41 9.11 26.13 -26.25
CA LYS A 41 9.64 24.88 -26.82
C LYS A 41 9.69 23.79 -25.77
N THR A 42 10.19 24.10 -24.57
CA THR A 42 10.21 23.13 -23.47
C THR A 42 8.80 22.74 -23.04
N LEU A 43 7.85 23.67 -23.02
CA LEU A 43 6.45 23.35 -22.72
C LEU A 43 5.83 22.42 -23.78
N GLU A 44 6.09 22.66 -25.07
CA GLU A 44 5.64 21.78 -26.17
C GLU A 44 6.28 20.38 -26.07
N ASN A 45 7.59 20.32 -25.81
CA ASN A 45 8.30 19.06 -25.58
C ASN A 45 7.71 18.29 -24.39
N LEU A 46 7.41 18.97 -23.28
CA LEU A 46 6.85 18.36 -22.08
C LEU A 46 5.43 17.82 -22.34
N LYS A 47 4.60 18.53 -23.11
CA LYS A 47 3.28 18.05 -23.53
C LYS A 47 3.37 16.76 -24.35
N ILE A 48 4.32 16.70 -25.30
CA ILE A 48 4.57 15.48 -26.09
C ILE A 48 5.08 14.36 -25.19
N PHE A 49 6.03 14.66 -24.30
CA PHE A 49 6.58 13.69 -23.34
C PHE A 49 5.50 13.09 -22.46
N ASN A 50 4.60 13.90 -21.88
CA ASN A 50 3.53 13.41 -21.01
C ASN A 50 2.55 12.50 -21.75
N LYS A 51 2.26 12.80 -23.02
CA LYS A 51 1.46 11.90 -23.86
C LYS A 51 2.16 10.55 -24.04
N ASN A 52 3.46 10.57 -24.36
CA ASN A 52 4.25 9.34 -24.52
C ASN A 52 4.38 8.58 -23.21
N LEU A 53 4.53 9.26 -22.07
CA LEU A 53 4.58 8.64 -20.75
C LEU A 53 3.27 7.90 -20.43
N ASP A 54 2.12 8.52 -20.70
CA ASP A 54 0.81 7.87 -20.55
C ASP A 54 0.64 6.69 -21.53
N ASP A 55 1.06 6.86 -22.78
CA ASP A 55 1.04 5.78 -23.79
C ASP A 55 1.92 4.59 -23.36
N TYR A 56 3.11 4.85 -22.79
CA TYR A 56 3.98 3.83 -22.20
C TYR A 56 3.31 3.10 -21.03
N TYR A 57 2.73 3.85 -20.09
CA TYR A 57 2.02 3.30 -18.94
C TYR A 57 0.88 2.38 -19.39
N MET A 58 0.05 2.82 -20.34
CA MET A 58 -1.06 2.04 -20.86
C MET A 58 -0.62 0.79 -21.64
N GLN A 59 0.38 0.92 -22.53
CA GLN A 59 0.81 -0.18 -23.40
C GLN A 59 1.58 -1.27 -22.66
N THR A 60 2.22 -0.92 -21.54
CA THR A 60 3.08 -1.85 -20.80
C THR A 60 2.48 -2.33 -19.48
N TRP A 61 1.27 -1.86 -19.14
CA TRP A 61 0.53 -2.22 -17.92
C TRP A 61 0.47 -3.73 -17.68
N ASP A 62 0.03 -4.50 -18.66
CA ASP A 62 -0.18 -5.95 -18.49
C ASP A 62 1.12 -6.72 -18.18
N ASN A 63 2.24 -6.25 -18.71
CA ASN A 63 3.54 -6.92 -18.57
C ASN A 63 4.28 -6.48 -17.31
N ASN A 64 4.28 -5.18 -17.04
CA ASN A 64 5.04 -4.61 -15.93
C ASN A 64 4.22 -4.64 -14.64
N LYS A 65 2.96 -4.19 -14.76
CA LYS A 65 2.15 -3.64 -13.67
C LYS A 65 2.91 -2.53 -12.92
N PHE A 66 2.21 -1.60 -12.29
CA PHE A 66 2.87 -0.46 -11.67
C PHE A 66 2.43 -0.20 -10.24
N LEU A 67 3.37 0.37 -9.48
CA LEU A 67 3.22 0.80 -8.11
C LEU A 67 3.74 2.24 -7.97
N SER A 68 3.31 2.90 -6.91
CA SER A 68 3.84 4.17 -6.42
C SER A 68 4.75 3.92 -5.23
N SER A 69 6.01 4.34 -5.30
CA SER A 69 6.96 4.27 -4.19
C SER A 69 7.62 5.64 -4.01
N TYR A 70 7.47 6.29 -2.85
CA TYR A 70 7.87 7.69 -2.66
C TYR A 70 7.31 8.61 -3.76
N SER A 71 6.08 8.35 -4.20
CA SER A 71 5.42 8.96 -5.37
C SER A 71 5.99 8.60 -6.74
N TYR A 72 7.14 7.93 -6.85
CA TYR A 72 7.73 7.55 -8.14
C TYR A 72 6.98 6.37 -8.78
N LEU A 73 6.94 6.36 -10.11
CA LEU A 73 6.43 5.22 -10.88
C LEU A 73 7.45 4.08 -10.85
N VAL A 74 7.09 2.97 -10.22
CA VAL A 74 7.92 1.76 -10.19
C VAL A 74 7.18 0.57 -10.76
N LYS A 75 7.90 -0.35 -11.39
CA LYS A 75 7.38 -1.64 -11.86
C LYS A 75 7.03 -2.52 -10.66
N ASN A 76 6.24 -3.57 -10.87
CA ASN A 76 5.82 -4.44 -9.77
C ASN A 76 6.99 -5.17 -9.06
N ASP A 77 8.15 -5.29 -9.69
CA ASP A 77 9.37 -5.82 -9.06
C ASP A 77 10.12 -4.80 -8.17
N GLY A 78 9.65 -3.55 -8.13
CA GLY A 78 10.25 -2.44 -7.38
C GLY A 78 11.25 -1.60 -8.18
N THR A 79 11.51 -1.94 -9.44
CA THR A 79 12.42 -1.16 -10.30
C THR A 79 11.75 0.14 -10.74
N GLU A 80 12.40 1.28 -10.54
CA GLU A 80 11.92 2.58 -11.02
C GLU A 80 11.83 2.60 -12.55
N VAL A 81 10.78 3.23 -13.08
CA VAL A 81 10.65 3.48 -14.52
C VAL A 81 11.58 4.63 -14.89
N THR A 82 12.42 4.39 -15.90
CA THR A 82 13.41 5.35 -16.39
C THR A 82 13.01 5.94 -17.74
N LEU A 83 13.67 7.02 -18.16
CA LEU A 83 13.52 7.57 -19.51
C LEU A 83 13.89 6.55 -20.59
N ASP A 84 14.94 5.78 -20.36
CA ASP A 84 15.36 4.69 -21.23
C ASP A 84 14.25 3.65 -21.48
N ASP A 85 13.44 3.35 -20.48
CA ASP A 85 12.31 2.41 -20.63
C ASP A 85 11.28 2.98 -21.62
N ILE A 86 10.97 4.27 -21.51
CA ILE A 86 10.02 4.97 -22.38
C ILE A 86 10.57 5.07 -23.81
N GLU A 87 11.84 5.48 -23.96
CA GLU A 87 12.50 5.60 -25.26
C GLU A 87 12.51 4.27 -26.02
N LYS A 88 12.90 3.18 -25.36
CA LYS A 88 12.95 1.84 -25.95
C LYS A 88 11.57 1.33 -26.30
N SER A 89 10.59 1.49 -25.42
CA SER A 89 9.23 0.98 -25.62
C SER A 89 8.52 1.67 -26.77
N LEU A 90 8.72 2.98 -26.95
CA LEU A 90 7.97 3.78 -27.92
C LEU A 90 8.79 4.16 -29.16
N ASN A 91 10.05 3.74 -29.24
CA ASN A 91 11.00 4.22 -30.25
C ASN A 91 11.00 5.76 -30.35
N TYR A 92 10.99 6.38 -29.17
CA TYR A 92 10.95 7.83 -28.99
C TYR A 92 12.29 8.30 -28.44
N LYS A 93 12.69 9.52 -28.78
CA LYS A 93 13.89 10.14 -28.20
C LYS A 93 13.45 11.29 -27.31
N VAL A 94 13.77 11.21 -26.03
CA VAL A 94 13.50 12.26 -25.06
C VAL A 94 14.35 13.49 -25.43
N PRO A 95 13.74 14.68 -25.54
CA PRO A 95 14.45 15.93 -25.76
C PRO A 95 15.48 16.22 -24.66
N GLU A 96 16.61 16.82 -25.05
CA GLU A 96 17.73 17.12 -24.13
C GLU A 96 17.32 18.01 -22.95
N ASP A 97 16.36 18.91 -23.16
CA ASP A 97 15.78 19.78 -22.13
C ASP A 97 14.90 19.05 -21.12
N LEU A 98 14.60 17.77 -21.34
CA LEU A 98 13.79 16.92 -20.46
C LEU A 98 14.58 15.74 -19.85
N LYS A 99 15.90 15.67 -20.04
CA LYS A 99 16.72 14.51 -19.60
C LYS A 99 16.74 14.27 -18.09
N ASP A 100 16.43 15.30 -17.30
CA ASP A 100 16.44 15.25 -15.84
C ASP A 100 15.02 15.11 -15.25
N VAL A 101 14.02 14.82 -16.10
CA VAL A 101 12.64 14.67 -15.65
C VAL A 101 12.47 13.41 -14.80
N SER A 102 11.78 13.56 -13.66
CA SER A 102 11.39 12.44 -12.80
C SER A 102 9.96 12.00 -13.12
N ILE A 103 9.67 10.71 -12.93
CA ILE A 103 8.36 10.12 -13.27
C ILE A 103 7.65 9.72 -11.99
N HIS A 104 6.47 10.30 -11.79
CA HIS A 104 5.65 10.10 -10.60
C HIS A 104 4.35 9.38 -10.95
N PHE A 105 3.81 8.65 -9.97
CA PHE A 105 2.56 7.92 -10.06
C PHE A 105 1.73 8.17 -8.81
N VAL A 106 0.78 9.09 -8.89
CA VAL A 106 0.03 9.57 -7.72
C VAL A 106 -1.40 9.95 -8.10
N LYS A 107 -2.25 10.05 -7.08
CA LYS A 107 -3.60 10.57 -7.26
C LYS A 107 -3.52 12.10 -7.36
N PRO A 108 -4.24 12.76 -8.27
CA PRO A 108 -4.21 14.21 -8.39
C PRO A 108 -4.54 14.91 -7.07
N LYS A 109 -5.48 14.36 -6.27
CA LYS A 109 -5.82 14.92 -4.96
C LYS A 109 -4.63 15.03 -4.00
N ALA A 110 -3.59 14.20 -4.17
CA ALA A 110 -2.39 14.22 -3.33
C ALA A 110 -1.42 15.36 -3.72
N LEU A 111 -1.49 15.85 -4.96
CA LEU A 111 -0.72 17.02 -5.42
C LEU A 111 -1.40 18.35 -5.06
N LYS A 112 -2.72 18.35 -4.90
CA LYS A 112 -3.54 19.55 -4.63
C LYS A 112 -3.07 20.42 -3.44
N PRO A 113 -2.60 19.86 -2.30
CA PRO A 113 -2.08 20.66 -1.19
C PRO A 113 -0.82 21.48 -1.55
N TYR A 114 -0.07 21.01 -2.55
CA TYR A 114 1.19 21.58 -3.01
C TYR A 114 1.00 22.54 -4.18
N LEU A 115 0.11 22.18 -5.11
CA LEU A 115 -0.29 22.99 -6.26
C LEU A 115 -1.45 23.93 -5.93
N LYS A 116 -1.25 24.78 -4.92
CA LYS A 116 -2.26 25.73 -4.44
C LYS A 116 -2.76 26.58 -5.60
N ASP A 117 -4.08 26.77 -5.66
CA ASP A 117 -4.81 27.54 -6.68
C ASP A 117 -4.88 26.94 -8.08
N LYS A 118 -4.33 25.74 -8.29
CA LYS A 118 -4.42 25.03 -9.57
C LYS A 118 -5.52 23.98 -9.57
N ILE A 119 -6.37 24.02 -10.59
CA ILE A 119 -7.33 22.95 -10.87
C ILE A 119 -6.55 21.87 -11.62
N LEU A 120 -6.60 20.65 -11.10
CA LEU A 120 -6.13 19.46 -11.80
C LEU A 120 -7.33 18.88 -12.53
N ASP A 121 -7.23 18.74 -13.85
CA ASP A 121 -8.32 18.24 -14.70
C ASP A 121 -8.44 16.69 -14.65
N ASP A 122 -7.45 16.03 -14.03
CA ASP A 122 -7.42 14.60 -13.77
C ASP A 122 -8.50 14.17 -12.73
N ASP A 123 -8.99 12.93 -12.83
CA ASP A 123 -9.86 12.34 -11.81
C ASP A 123 -9.12 12.25 -10.46
N PRO A 124 -9.59 12.92 -9.39
CA PRO A 124 -8.86 13.03 -8.13
C PRO A 124 -8.60 11.69 -7.43
N GLU A 125 -9.32 10.63 -7.78
CA GLU A 125 -9.22 9.32 -7.14
C GLU A 125 -8.41 8.29 -7.95
N VAL A 126 -8.16 8.55 -9.22
CA VAL A 126 -7.42 7.65 -10.12
C VAL A 126 -5.94 7.97 -10.05
N LEU A 127 -5.09 6.93 -9.97
CA LEU A 127 -3.64 7.13 -10.08
C LEU A 127 -3.28 7.52 -11.50
N THR A 128 -2.52 8.61 -11.63
CA THR A 128 -2.09 9.19 -12.90
C THR A 128 -0.57 9.32 -12.91
N VAL A 129 0.02 9.14 -14.09
CA VAL A 129 1.44 9.38 -14.33
C VAL A 129 1.71 10.87 -14.52
N TYR A 130 2.65 11.41 -13.76
CA TYR A 130 3.10 12.79 -13.83
C TYR A 130 4.58 12.85 -14.16
N SER A 131 4.97 13.84 -14.94
CA SER A 131 6.37 14.24 -15.08
C SER A 131 6.68 15.37 -14.11
N ALA A 132 7.88 15.37 -13.53
CA ALA A 132 8.41 16.45 -12.72
C ALA A 132 9.74 16.93 -13.31
N LEU A 133 9.74 18.10 -13.95
CA LEU A 133 10.92 18.69 -14.58
C LEU A 133 11.63 19.63 -13.59
N PRO A 134 12.94 19.44 -13.32
CA PRO A 134 13.70 20.39 -12.53
C PRO A 134 13.72 21.78 -13.17
N VAL A 135 13.41 22.80 -12.37
CA VAL A 135 13.46 24.22 -12.75
C VAL A 135 14.08 25.05 -11.63
N GLU A 136 14.40 26.32 -11.89
CA GLU A 136 15.00 27.19 -10.86
C GLU A 136 14.10 27.28 -9.61
N GLY A 137 14.56 26.73 -8.49
CA GLY A 137 13.86 26.79 -7.19
C GLY A 137 12.85 25.67 -6.94
N GLY A 138 12.73 24.67 -7.81
CA GLY A 138 11.84 23.53 -7.58
C GLY A 138 11.58 22.66 -8.82
N MET A 139 10.34 22.18 -8.94
CA MET A 139 9.92 21.26 -9.99
C MET A 139 8.68 21.80 -10.71
N TYR A 140 8.63 21.64 -12.03
CA TYR A 140 7.42 21.82 -12.81
C TYR A 140 6.76 20.45 -13.03
N VAL A 141 5.59 20.23 -12.42
CA VAL A 141 4.90 18.94 -12.40
C VAL A 141 3.68 18.97 -13.32
N SER A 142 3.57 18.04 -14.27
CA SER A 142 2.50 18.02 -15.29
C SER A 142 2.10 16.60 -15.67
N SER A 143 0.93 16.43 -16.30
CA SER A 143 0.48 15.13 -16.84
C SER A 143 0.01 15.29 -18.29
N LYS A 144 -0.51 14.21 -18.89
CA LYS A 144 -1.15 14.27 -20.21
C LYS A 144 -2.43 15.11 -20.18
N PHE A 145 -3.13 15.09 -19.05
CA PHE A 145 -4.45 15.70 -18.88
C PHE A 145 -4.37 17.06 -18.19
N ASP A 146 -3.24 17.39 -17.56
CA ASP A 146 -3.01 18.65 -16.88
C ASP A 146 -1.71 19.34 -17.35
N GLU A 147 -1.84 20.62 -17.75
CA GLU A 147 -0.72 21.51 -18.13
C GLU A 147 0.34 21.69 -17.04
N GLY A 148 0.03 21.30 -15.79
CA GLY A 148 1.00 21.24 -14.70
C GLY A 148 1.32 22.57 -14.01
N GLY A 149 2.03 22.50 -12.90
CA GLY A 149 2.33 23.67 -12.07
C GLY A 149 3.64 23.52 -11.29
N PHE A 150 4.06 24.63 -10.70
CA PHE A 150 5.31 24.71 -9.97
C PHE A 150 5.15 24.21 -8.52
N LEU A 151 6.04 23.32 -8.10
CA LEU A 151 6.27 22.97 -6.70
C LEU A 151 7.62 23.55 -6.31
N SER A 152 7.67 24.28 -5.19
CA SER A 152 8.95 24.67 -4.61
C SER A 152 9.77 23.44 -4.22
N GLU A 153 11.10 23.57 -4.13
CA GLU A 153 11.97 22.47 -3.71
C GLU A 153 11.52 21.86 -2.36
N LYS A 154 11.06 22.71 -1.43
CA LYS A 154 10.53 22.27 -0.13
C LYS A 154 9.23 21.49 -0.29
N ASP A 155 8.30 22.00 -1.08
CA ASP A 155 6.99 21.37 -1.30
C ASP A 155 7.14 20.05 -2.05
N TYR A 156 8.03 19.97 -3.03
CA TYR A 156 8.35 18.73 -3.73
C TYR A 156 8.95 17.68 -2.80
N LYS A 157 9.93 18.06 -1.96
CA LYS A 157 10.50 17.15 -0.96
C LYS A 157 9.44 16.64 0.01
N GLN A 158 8.56 17.51 0.49
CA GLN A 158 7.47 17.09 1.38
C GLN A 158 6.48 16.17 0.66
N PHE A 159 6.11 16.49 -0.58
CA PHE A 159 5.24 15.65 -1.41
C PHE A 159 5.80 14.24 -1.58
N VAL A 160 7.07 14.09 -1.93
CA VAL A 160 7.74 12.79 -2.06
C VAL A 160 7.72 12.02 -0.73
N MET A 161 8.00 12.69 0.39
CA MET A 161 8.02 12.08 1.71
C MET A 161 6.64 11.67 2.22
N ASP A 162 5.58 12.41 1.90
CA ASP A 162 4.20 12.06 2.24
C ASP A 162 3.74 10.74 1.57
N HIS A 163 4.43 10.31 0.51
CA HIS A 163 4.20 9.07 -0.22
C HIS A 163 5.28 8.00 0.09
N SER A 164 6.09 8.23 1.12
CA SER A 164 7.04 7.23 1.60
C SER A 164 6.32 6.04 2.20
N TRP A 165 6.90 4.85 2.02
CA TRP A 165 6.48 3.64 2.74
C TRP A 165 7.01 3.59 4.18
N GLU A 166 7.93 4.49 4.53
CA GLU A 166 8.61 4.45 5.82
C GLU A 166 7.84 5.22 6.89
N HIS A 167 7.00 4.49 7.64
CA HIS A 167 6.31 5.01 8.82
C HIS A 167 6.85 4.42 10.13
N GLY A 168 8.10 3.99 10.15
CA GLY A 168 8.69 3.28 11.27
C GLY A 168 8.93 1.81 10.97
N LYS A 169 9.37 1.07 11.99
CA LYS A 169 9.77 -0.33 11.80
C LYS A 169 8.54 -1.24 11.73
N VAL A 170 8.42 -1.99 10.64
CA VAL A 170 7.45 -3.09 10.54
C VAL A 170 7.70 -4.09 11.67
N LYS A 171 6.64 -4.40 12.41
CA LYS A 171 6.64 -5.33 13.53
C LYS A 171 5.43 -6.26 13.44
N THR A 172 5.55 -7.42 14.08
CA THR A 172 4.44 -8.35 14.33
C THR A 172 4.07 -8.22 15.80
N PRO A 173 2.97 -7.51 16.14
CA PRO A 173 2.50 -7.43 17.52
C PRO A 173 2.30 -8.81 18.13
N LEU A 174 2.74 -9.00 19.37
CA LEU A 174 2.52 -10.26 20.06
C LEU A 174 1.07 -10.35 20.54
N LYS A 175 0.56 -11.57 20.64
CA LYS A 175 -0.76 -11.86 21.22
C LYS A 175 -0.87 -11.22 22.60
N ASP A 176 -2.06 -10.67 22.89
CA ASP A 176 -2.40 -9.93 24.11
C ASP A 176 -1.71 -8.56 24.30
N GLU A 177 -0.83 -8.12 23.39
CA GLU A 177 -0.34 -6.75 23.40
C GLU A 177 -1.45 -5.75 23.04
N LYS A 178 -1.30 -4.50 23.52
CA LYS A 178 -2.27 -3.43 23.25
C LYS A 178 -2.51 -3.22 21.76
N GLU A 179 -1.44 -3.24 20.95
CA GLU A 179 -1.51 -3.05 19.50
C GLU A 179 -2.24 -4.21 18.83
N TYR A 180 -1.91 -5.46 19.18
CA TYR A 180 -2.58 -6.66 18.69
C TYR A 180 -4.09 -6.60 18.97
N ASN A 181 -4.47 -6.31 20.21
CA ASN A 181 -5.86 -6.24 20.64
C ASN A 181 -6.62 -5.08 19.99
N ALA A 182 -5.96 -3.94 19.74
CA ALA A 182 -6.58 -2.80 19.06
C ALA A 182 -6.88 -3.12 17.58
N ILE A 183 -5.95 -3.78 16.88
CA ILE A 183 -6.13 -4.22 15.49
C ILE A 183 -7.26 -5.26 15.42
N LEU A 184 -7.21 -6.30 16.27
CA LEU A 184 -8.22 -7.35 16.31
C LEU A 184 -9.61 -6.77 16.57
N LYS A 185 -9.74 -5.91 17.59
CA LYS A 185 -11.01 -5.27 17.94
C LYS A 185 -11.61 -4.49 16.76
N ALA A 186 -10.80 -3.76 16.01
CA ALA A 186 -11.29 -3.01 14.84
C ALA A 186 -11.89 -3.93 13.77
N VAL A 187 -11.31 -5.13 13.58
CA VAL A 187 -11.85 -6.15 12.67
C VAL A 187 -13.11 -6.79 13.23
N GLU A 188 -13.15 -7.15 14.52
CA GLU A 188 -14.32 -7.75 15.17
C GLU A 188 -15.51 -6.78 15.28
N GLU A 189 -15.26 -5.47 15.32
CA GLU A 189 -16.30 -4.44 15.22
C GLU A 189 -16.85 -4.33 13.81
N LYS A 190 -16.01 -4.55 12.80
CA LYS A 190 -16.39 -4.53 11.38
C LYS A 190 -17.17 -5.79 10.98
N ASP A 191 -16.74 -6.96 11.46
CA ASP A 191 -17.35 -8.26 11.17
C ASP A 191 -17.40 -9.12 12.43
N LYS A 192 -18.62 -9.29 12.95
CA LYS A 192 -18.88 -10.04 14.19
C LYS A 192 -18.64 -11.54 14.08
N SER A 193 -18.60 -12.10 12.87
CA SER A 193 -18.31 -13.53 12.66
C SER A 193 -16.84 -13.89 12.95
N LEU A 194 -15.99 -12.87 13.07
CA LEU A 194 -14.56 -13.00 13.37
C LEU A 194 -14.24 -12.78 14.86
N GLU A 195 -15.26 -12.58 15.73
CA GLU A 195 -15.04 -12.43 17.16
C GLU A 195 -14.33 -13.67 17.74
N LYS A 196 -13.22 -13.46 18.45
CA LYS A 196 -12.33 -14.52 18.94
C LYS A 196 -11.84 -15.45 17.83
N GLY A 197 -11.75 -14.91 16.62
CA GLY A 197 -11.20 -15.59 15.46
C GLY A 197 -9.72 -15.89 15.61
N ASN A 198 -9.21 -16.68 14.67
CA ASN A 198 -7.83 -17.15 14.66
C ASN A 198 -7.00 -16.25 13.74
N VAL A 199 -6.12 -15.45 14.33
CA VAL A 199 -5.24 -14.53 13.59
C VAL A 199 -4.12 -15.31 12.92
N LYS A 200 -4.19 -15.40 11.59
CA LYS A 200 -3.24 -16.13 10.74
C LYS A 200 -2.00 -15.31 10.41
N TYR A 201 -2.15 -13.99 10.38
CA TYR A 201 -1.06 -13.07 10.09
C TYR A 201 -1.40 -11.70 10.66
N ILE A 202 -0.39 -11.03 11.24
CA ILE A 202 -0.52 -9.64 11.66
C ILE A 202 0.82 -8.93 11.50
N ALA A 203 0.78 -7.75 10.92
CA ALA A 203 1.92 -6.84 10.80
C ALA A 203 1.44 -5.40 10.92
N CYS A 204 2.27 -4.53 11.46
CA CYS A 204 2.00 -3.10 11.51
C CYS A 204 3.27 -2.27 11.52
N ASP A 205 3.16 -1.01 11.13
CA ASP A 205 4.13 0.06 11.39
C ASP A 205 3.47 1.12 12.31
N ASP A 206 3.97 2.36 12.33
CA ASP A 206 3.37 3.39 13.19
C ASP A 206 2.09 4.03 12.59
N LYS A 207 1.70 3.71 11.35
CA LYS A 207 0.56 4.31 10.64
C LYS A 207 -0.49 3.30 10.18
N TYR A 208 -0.09 2.10 9.79
CA TYR A 208 -0.92 1.08 9.17
C TYR A 208 -0.77 -0.28 9.84
N ALA A 209 -1.74 -1.15 9.60
CA ALA A 209 -1.68 -2.55 9.95
C ALA A 209 -2.30 -3.42 8.85
N MET A 210 -1.86 -4.68 8.80
CA MET A 210 -2.41 -5.75 7.99
C MET A 210 -2.77 -6.91 8.91
N ILE A 211 -3.93 -7.50 8.70
CA ILE A 211 -4.36 -8.69 9.45
C ILE A 211 -5.05 -9.68 8.53
N VAL A 212 -4.71 -10.95 8.70
CA VAL A 212 -5.44 -12.10 8.16
C VAL A 212 -6.01 -12.86 9.33
N ILE A 213 -7.31 -13.12 9.30
CA ILE A 213 -8.03 -13.78 10.39
C ILE A 213 -9.06 -14.75 9.82
N SER A 214 -9.22 -15.89 10.47
CA SER A 214 -10.33 -16.80 10.19
C SER A 214 -11.37 -16.76 11.30
N SER A 215 -12.61 -17.11 10.98
CA SER A 215 -13.60 -17.41 12.02
C SER A 215 -13.13 -18.57 12.89
N LYS A 216 -13.58 -18.56 14.15
CA LYS A 216 -13.39 -19.68 15.07
C LYS A 216 -14.25 -20.87 14.69
N ASP A 217 -15.49 -20.61 14.24
CA ASP A 217 -16.48 -21.65 13.94
C ASP A 217 -16.29 -22.22 12.52
N ASP A 218 -15.72 -21.42 11.62
CA ASP A 218 -15.38 -21.83 10.27
C ASP A 218 -13.96 -21.38 9.89
N PRO A 219 -12.95 -22.25 10.02
CA PRO A 219 -11.57 -21.95 9.62
C PRO A 219 -11.39 -21.58 8.14
N ALA A 220 -12.33 -21.96 7.25
CA ALA A 220 -12.29 -21.57 5.84
C ALA A 220 -12.83 -20.16 5.60
N TYR A 221 -13.58 -19.60 6.54
CA TYR A 221 -14.00 -18.21 6.51
C TYR A 221 -12.83 -17.28 6.86
N ILE A 222 -11.96 -17.05 5.89
CA ILE A 222 -10.75 -16.23 6.05
C ILE A 222 -10.98 -14.86 5.43
N LYS A 223 -10.62 -13.82 6.19
CA LYS A 223 -10.69 -12.43 5.78
C LYS A 223 -9.33 -11.77 5.94
N GLN A 224 -9.05 -10.82 5.05
CA GLN A 224 -7.84 -10.02 5.08
C GLN A 224 -8.19 -8.53 5.00
N TYR A 225 -7.60 -7.73 5.89
CA TYR A 225 -7.87 -6.31 6.05
C TYR A 225 -6.59 -5.49 6.10
N ALA A 226 -6.63 -4.30 5.50
CA ALA A 226 -5.70 -3.23 5.81
C ALA A 226 -6.38 -2.22 6.73
N LEU A 227 -5.65 -1.73 7.72
CA LEU A 227 -6.14 -0.79 8.73
C LEU A 227 -5.21 0.41 8.82
N GLN A 228 -5.79 1.56 9.15
CA GLN A 228 -5.08 2.78 9.49
C GLN A 228 -5.18 3.03 10.99
N LYS A 229 -4.06 3.41 11.59
CA LYS A 229 -3.96 3.83 12.98
C LYS A 229 -4.41 5.29 13.11
N ASN A 230 -5.32 5.54 14.05
CA ASN A 230 -5.78 6.88 14.40
C ASN A 230 -4.87 7.50 15.46
N GLU A 231 -4.99 8.81 15.67
CA GLU A 231 -4.21 9.55 16.67
C GLU A 231 -4.40 9.03 18.11
N ASP A 232 -5.57 8.46 18.41
CA ASP A 232 -5.89 7.85 19.71
C ASP A 232 -5.36 6.41 19.86
N ASN A 233 -4.58 5.93 18.89
CA ASN A 233 -4.09 4.55 18.76
C ASN A 233 -5.18 3.49 18.53
N SER A 234 -6.41 3.88 18.21
CA SER A 234 -7.38 2.93 17.65
C SER A 234 -7.06 2.65 16.18
N TYR A 235 -7.60 1.54 15.66
CA TYR A 235 -7.49 1.21 14.24
C TYR A 235 -8.84 1.35 13.54
N LYS A 236 -8.80 1.77 12.29
CA LYS A 236 -9.94 1.81 11.37
C LYS A 236 -9.63 0.95 10.16
N VAL A 237 -10.56 0.07 9.80
CA VAL A 237 -10.48 -0.70 8.55
C VAL A 237 -10.58 0.26 7.36
N ILE A 238 -9.59 0.21 6.48
CA ILE A 238 -9.48 1.06 5.28
C ILE A 238 -9.58 0.28 3.98
N ILE A 239 -9.28 -1.02 4.01
CA ILE A 239 -9.47 -1.94 2.88
C ILE A 239 -9.98 -3.28 3.41
N GLU A 240 -10.96 -3.82 2.70
CA GLU A 240 -11.63 -5.10 2.98
C GLU A 240 -11.48 -6.03 1.79
N ASP A 241 -11.74 -7.32 2.00
CA ASP A 241 -11.79 -8.35 0.97
C ASP A 241 -10.52 -8.48 0.11
N LEU A 242 -9.36 -8.29 0.75
CA LEU A 242 -8.05 -8.49 0.14
C LEU A 242 -7.83 -9.96 -0.25
N GLN A 243 -8.42 -10.92 0.48
CA GLN A 243 -8.24 -12.35 0.20
C GLN A 243 -8.67 -12.79 -1.22
N ALA A 244 -9.42 -11.96 -1.97
CA ALA A 244 -9.99 -12.27 -3.28
C ALA A 244 -9.22 -11.67 -4.48
N ARG A 245 -8.05 -11.05 -4.29
CA ARG A 245 -7.35 -10.31 -5.36
C ARG A 245 -5.83 -10.21 -5.16
N ASP A 246 -5.14 -9.76 -6.21
CA ASP A 246 -3.72 -9.33 -6.16
C ASP A 246 -3.60 -8.14 -5.20
N ASN A 247 -3.10 -8.43 -3.99
CA ASN A 247 -3.13 -7.50 -2.88
C ASN A 247 -2.13 -6.37 -3.03
N LYS A 248 -0.97 -6.66 -3.61
CA LYS A 248 0.14 -5.72 -3.67
C LYS A 248 -0.26 -4.47 -4.45
N ILE A 249 -0.80 -4.67 -5.65
CA ILE A 249 -1.22 -3.57 -6.52
C ILE A 249 -2.45 -2.89 -5.96
N PHE A 250 -3.43 -3.67 -5.49
CA PHE A 250 -4.68 -3.10 -5.00
C PHE A 250 -4.47 -2.20 -3.78
N VAL A 251 -3.66 -2.64 -2.82
CA VAL A 251 -3.33 -1.86 -1.61
C VAL A 251 -2.58 -0.60 -2.00
N ASN A 252 -1.53 -0.71 -2.83
CA ASN A 252 -0.76 0.45 -3.27
C ASN A 252 -1.60 1.46 -4.08
N TYR A 253 -2.56 0.99 -4.89
CA TYR A 253 -3.51 1.85 -5.59
C TYR A 253 -4.42 2.62 -4.65
N ALA A 254 -4.87 1.98 -3.58
CA ALA A 254 -5.74 2.60 -2.60
C ALA A 254 -4.95 3.60 -1.73
N TYR A 255 -3.78 3.20 -1.24
CA TYR A 255 -2.91 3.92 -0.31
C TYR A 255 -1.45 3.77 -0.76
N THR A 256 -0.95 4.76 -1.50
CA THR A 256 0.37 4.74 -2.14
C THR A 256 1.55 4.76 -1.17
N ASP A 257 1.29 5.23 0.05
CA ASP A 257 2.23 5.27 1.16
C ASP A 257 2.23 3.95 1.97
N PHE A 258 1.33 3.00 1.73
CA PHE A 258 1.29 1.75 2.51
C PHE A 258 2.56 0.90 2.31
N GLU A 259 3.21 0.49 3.41
CA GLU A 259 4.39 -0.37 3.40
C GLU A 259 4.04 -1.81 2.94
N LEU A 260 4.40 -2.13 1.70
CA LEU A 260 4.00 -3.39 1.05
C LEU A 260 4.66 -4.63 1.65
N SER A 261 5.77 -4.49 2.39
CA SER A 261 6.35 -5.61 3.15
C SER A 261 5.49 -6.08 4.33
N MET A 262 4.46 -5.31 4.73
CA MET A 262 3.43 -5.76 5.68
C MET A 262 2.40 -6.70 5.06
N LEU A 263 2.45 -6.96 3.76
CA LEU A 263 1.58 -7.96 3.14
C LEU A 263 2.01 -9.37 3.57
N PRO A 264 1.07 -10.31 3.73
CA PRO A 264 1.42 -11.69 3.98
C PRO A 264 2.29 -12.23 2.83
N PRO A 265 3.23 -13.15 3.11
CA PRO A 265 4.10 -13.73 2.09
C PRO A 265 3.36 -14.68 1.12
N TYR A 266 2.04 -14.78 1.23
CA TYR A 266 1.15 -15.62 0.44
C TYR A 266 -0.05 -14.80 -0.06
N GLU A 267 -0.67 -15.26 -1.14
CA GLU A 267 -1.86 -14.63 -1.69
C GLU A 267 -3.03 -15.62 -1.70
N ILE A 268 -4.02 -15.38 -0.85
CA ILE A 268 -5.12 -16.33 -0.61
C ILE A 268 -5.87 -16.64 -1.91
N TYR A 269 -6.10 -15.64 -2.78
CA TYR A 269 -6.83 -15.82 -4.04
C TYR A 269 -6.17 -16.78 -5.03
N LYS A 270 -4.87 -17.09 -4.85
CA LYS A 270 -4.17 -18.08 -5.68
C LYS A 270 -4.54 -19.52 -5.34
N TYR A 271 -5.12 -19.74 -4.16
CA TYR A 271 -5.57 -21.05 -3.71
C TYR A 271 -7.08 -21.15 -3.88
N ASN A 272 -7.51 -22.11 -4.68
CA ASN A 272 -8.93 -22.45 -4.80
C ASN A 272 -9.35 -23.40 -3.67
N ASN A 273 -10.66 -23.49 -3.44
CA ASN A 273 -11.30 -24.53 -2.61
C ASN A 273 -10.81 -24.57 -1.15
N ILE A 274 -10.82 -23.42 -0.48
CA ILE A 274 -10.59 -23.40 0.97
C ILE A 274 -11.78 -24.08 1.65
N SER A 275 -11.54 -25.15 2.42
CA SER A 275 -12.59 -25.94 3.08
C SER A 275 -12.25 -26.22 4.53
N SER A 276 -13.23 -26.06 5.41
CA SER A 276 -13.18 -26.50 6.80
C SER A 276 -13.83 -27.88 6.98
N ASP A 277 -14.75 -28.27 6.10
CA ASP A 277 -15.27 -29.64 6.06
C ASP A 277 -14.28 -30.56 5.35
N LEU A 278 -13.57 -31.33 6.16
CA LEU A 278 -12.62 -32.36 5.73
C LEU A 278 -13.08 -33.76 6.17
N SER A 279 -14.38 -33.96 6.40
CA SER A 279 -14.95 -35.25 6.83
C SER A 279 -14.54 -36.41 5.91
N TYR A 280 -14.58 -36.19 4.59
CA TYR A 280 -14.11 -37.17 3.60
C TYR A 280 -12.64 -37.58 3.81
N VAL A 281 -11.75 -36.62 4.10
CA VAL A 281 -10.32 -36.90 4.34
C VAL A 281 -10.17 -37.72 5.62
N VAL A 282 -10.90 -37.36 6.67
CA VAL A 282 -10.92 -38.09 7.94
C VAL A 282 -11.41 -39.53 7.74
N ASP A 283 -12.47 -39.73 6.97
CA ASP A 283 -13.00 -41.06 6.65
C ASP A 283 -12.00 -41.92 5.89
N LEU A 284 -11.26 -41.34 4.93
CA LEU A 284 -10.19 -42.04 4.22
C LEU A 284 -9.05 -42.47 5.14
N LEU A 285 -8.64 -41.61 6.07
CA LEU A 285 -7.60 -41.94 7.05
C LEU A 285 -8.05 -43.08 7.97
N LYS A 286 -9.32 -43.08 8.40
CA LYS A 286 -9.90 -44.18 9.20
C LYS A 286 -9.96 -45.50 8.41
N GLN A 287 -10.37 -45.44 7.14
CA GLN A 287 -10.46 -46.63 6.28
C GLN A 287 -9.08 -47.24 5.95
N SER A 288 -8.05 -46.42 5.81
CA SER A 288 -6.68 -46.86 5.56
C SER A 288 -5.95 -47.35 6.82
N GLY A 289 -6.49 -47.06 8.01
CA GLY A 289 -5.88 -47.41 9.29
C GLY A 289 -4.84 -46.41 9.79
N GLU A 290 -4.72 -45.26 9.12
CA GLU A 290 -3.80 -44.15 9.48
C GLU A 290 -4.37 -43.28 10.61
N LEU A 291 -5.68 -43.37 10.89
CA LEU A 291 -6.35 -42.67 11.99
C LEU A 291 -7.27 -43.61 12.77
N ASN A 292 -7.25 -43.50 14.10
CA ASN A 292 -8.15 -44.28 14.96
C ASN A 292 -9.62 -43.82 14.82
N ASN A 293 -10.56 -44.76 14.97
CA ASN A 293 -11.98 -44.49 14.74
C ASN A 293 -12.61 -43.52 15.75
N ASP A 294 -12.09 -43.47 16.98
CA ASP A 294 -12.54 -42.63 18.09
C ASP A 294 -11.98 -41.21 18.07
N GLU A 295 -11.09 -40.89 17.13
CA GLU A 295 -10.55 -39.53 16.99
C GLU A 295 -11.62 -38.54 16.56
N GLU A 296 -11.71 -37.45 17.32
CA GLU A 296 -12.60 -36.31 17.10
C GLU A 296 -11.79 -35.09 16.64
N VAL A 297 -12.19 -34.51 15.52
CA VAL A 297 -11.56 -33.31 14.95
C VAL A 297 -11.84 -32.10 15.84
N LEU A 298 -10.77 -31.41 16.23
CA LEU A 298 -10.80 -30.13 16.92
C LEU A 298 -10.70 -28.95 15.92
N TYR A 299 -9.86 -29.11 14.90
CA TYR A 299 -9.64 -28.11 13.86
C TYR A 299 -9.41 -28.81 12.53
N SER A 300 -9.99 -28.28 11.45
CA SER A 300 -9.75 -28.74 10.09
C SER A 300 -9.78 -27.58 9.12
N CYS A 301 -8.77 -27.50 8.26
CA CYS A 301 -8.75 -26.56 7.15
C CYS A 301 -7.87 -27.08 6.02
N GLY A 302 -8.30 -26.92 4.78
CA GLY A 302 -7.52 -27.27 3.60
C GLY A 302 -7.64 -26.19 2.52
N ALA A 303 -6.62 -26.09 1.68
CA ALA A 303 -6.58 -25.21 0.53
C ALA A 303 -5.57 -25.75 -0.49
N GLY A 304 -5.91 -25.68 -1.78
CA GLY A 304 -5.08 -26.29 -2.83
C GLY A 304 -4.86 -27.79 -2.55
N SER A 305 -3.60 -28.21 -2.57
CA SER A 305 -3.20 -29.60 -2.28
C SER A 305 -2.93 -29.89 -0.80
N PHE A 306 -3.06 -28.91 0.09
CA PHE A 306 -2.74 -29.09 1.51
C PHE A 306 -3.99 -29.18 2.38
N TYR A 307 -3.92 -30.06 3.37
CA TYR A 307 -4.94 -30.22 4.41
C TYR A 307 -4.28 -30.27 5.77
N TYR A 308 -4.89 -29.64 6.76
CA TYR A 308 -4.42 -29.62 8.14
C TYR A 308 -5.55 -30.05 9.08
N LEU A 309 -5.25 -31.00 9.95
CA LEU A 309 -6.17 -31.57 10.92
C LEU A 309 -5.54 -31.52 12.30
N GLU A 310 -6.30 -31.09 13.30
CA GLU A 310 -5.96 -31.26 14.71
C GLU A 310 -7.10 -32.01 15.41
N PHE A 311 -6.74 -32.90 16.32
CA PHE A 311 -7.68 -33.76 17.02
C PHE A 311 -7.68 -33.47 18.52
N LYS A 312 -8.76 -33.86 19.21
CA LYS A 312 -8.87 -33.69 20.67
C LYS A 312 -7.82 -34.49 21.47
N SER A 313 -7.26 -35.55 20.88
CA SER A 313 -6.13 -36.29 21.44
C SER A 313 -4.80 -35.53 21.41
N ASN A 314 -4.79 -34.33 20.82
CA ASN A 314 -3.63 -33.49 20.52
C ASN A 314 -2.77 -34.00 19.33
N LEU A 315 -3.18 -35.07 18.65
CA LEU A 315 -2.64 -35.45 17.34
C LEU A 315 -2.88 -34.32 16.32
N LYS A 316 -1.87 -34.03 15.49
CA LYS A 316 -2.00 -33.09 14.38
C LYS A 316 -1.39 -33.69 13.13
N LEU A 317 -2.12 -33.59 12.03
CA LEU A 317 -1.73 -34.14 10.74
C LEU A 317 -1.69 -33.01 9.70
N LEU A 318 -0.59 -32.94 8.98
CA LEU A 318 -0.48 -32.22 7.73
C LEU A 318 -0.55 -33.24 6.60
N LEU A 319 -1.44 -33.02 5.64
CA LEU A 319 -1.60 -33.88 4.48
C LEU A 319 -1.32 -33.09 3.22
N TYR A 320 -0.71 -33.75 2.24
CA TYR A 320 -0.40 -33.20 0.94
C TYR A 320 -0.86 -34.16 -0.17
N LEU A 321 -1.73 -33.68 -1.05
CA LEU A 321 -2.10 -34.39 -2.27
C LEU A 321 -1.05 -34.13 -3.35
N ASN A 322 -0.18 -35.10 -3.58
CA ASN A 322 0.90 -34.98 -4.56
C ASN A 322 0.41 -35.14 -6.00
N GLU A 323 1.32 -34.90 -6.96
CA GLU A 323 1.02 -34.92 -8.40
C GLU A 323 0.54 -36.29 -8.91
N ASP A 324 0.90 -37.38 -8.22
CA ASP A 324 0.44 -38.74 -8.52
C ASP A 324 -0.97 -39.03 -7.98
N GLY A 325 -1.61 -38.05 -7.33
CA GLY A 325 -2.92 -38.18 -6.70
C GLY A 325 -2.88 -39.00 -5.41
N LYS A 326 -1.71 -39.17 -4.79
CA LYS A 326 -1.55 -39.85 -3.50
C LYS A 326 -1.48 -38.83 -2.38
N MET A 327 -1.98 -39.24 -1.21
CA MET A 327 -1.95 -38.41 -0.01
C MET A 327 -0.73 -38.76 0.83
N ASP A 328 0.22 -37.83 0.90
CA ASP A 328 1.33 -37.90 1.83
C ASP A 328 0.87 -37.38 3.18
N ILE A 329 1.11 -38.15 4.25
CA ILE A 329 0.64 -37.86 5.61
C ILE A 329 1.85 -37.57 6.49
N TYR A 330 1.81 -36.45 7.19
CA TYR A 330 2.86 -36.03 8.11
C TYR A 330 2.24 -35.75 9.48
N GLU A 331 2.68 -36.48 10.50
CA GLU A 331 2.45 -36.10 11.89
C GLU A 331 3.33 -34.89 12.24
N VAL A 332 2.72 -33.88 12.85
CA VAL A 332 3.39 -32.62 13.19
C VAL A 332 3.07 -32.23 14.63
N ASP A 333 4.06 -31.73 15.36
CA ASP A 333 3.89 -31.42 16.79
C ASP A 333 3.17 -30.08 17.01
N ASN A 334 3.44 -29.10 16.14
CA ASN A 334 3.02 -27.71 16.30
C ASN A 334 3.07 -26.93 14.97
N PHE A 335 2.68 -25.66 15.03
CA PHE A 335 2.73 -24.71 13.92
C PHE A 335 4.09 -24.67 13.21
N LYS A 336 5.22 -24.61 13.95
CA LYS A 336 6.56 -24.50 13.34
C LYS A 336 6.92 -25.76 12.55
N THR A 337 6.61 -26.93 13.07
CA THR A 337 6.88 -28.19 12.35
C THR A 337 6.00 -28.33 11.12
N ALA A 338 4.72 -27.94 11.20
CA ALA A 338 3.81 -27.92 10.06
C ALA A 338 4.28 -26.94 8.98
N LEU A 339 4.59 -25.68 9.36
CA LEU A 339 5.12 -24.67 8.46
C LEU A 339 6.41 -25.13 7.78
N SER A 340 7.36 -25.67 8.55
CA SER A 340 8.62 -26.19 8.00
C SER A 340 8.37 -27.29 6.98
N GLN A 341 7.42 -28.20 7.25
CA GLN A 341 7.09 -29.26 6.31
C GLN A 341 6.44 -28.72 5.03
N MET A 342 5.47 -27.81 5.15
CA MET A 342 4.84 -27.17 4.00
C MET A 342 5.86 -26.47 3.09
N THR A 343 6.79 -25.71 3.68
CA THR A 343 7.81 -24.96 2.91
C THR A 343 8.88 -25.83 2.23
N LYS A 344 9.02 -27.11 2.65
CA LYS A 344 9.88 -28.08 1.95
C LYS A 344 9.20 -28.62 0.69
N ILE A 345 7.87 -28.66 0.69
CA ILE A 345 7.06 -29.22 -0.39
C ILE A 345 6.81 -28.16 -1.46
N GLU A 346 6.40 -26.95 -1.07
CA GLU A 346 6.10 -25.86 -1.98
C GLU A 346 6.72 -24.54 -1.49
N ASN A 347 7.19 -23.70 -2.43
CA ASN A 347 7.82 -22.40 -2.12
C ASN A 347 6.86 -21.43 -1.43
N ASN A 348 5.59 -21.41 -1.86
CA ASN A 348 4.53 -20.57 -1.29
C ASN A 348 3.35 -21.47 -0.94
N PRO A 349 3.39 -22.20 0.19
CA PRO A 349 2.28 -23.06 0.57
C PRO A 349 1.17 -22.23 1.26
N PRO A 350 -0.07 -22.73 1.32
CA PRO A 350 -1.21 -22.02 1.92
C PRO A 350 -1.15 -22.07 3.46
N VAL A 351 -0.14 -21.46 4.08
CA VAL A 351 0.12 -21.54 5.53
C VAL A 351 -1.02 -21.00 6.39
N PHE A 352 -1.91 -20.20 5.82
CA PHE A 352 -3.11 -19.68 6.47
C PHE A 352 -4.12 -20.77 6.89
N ILE A 353 -3.99 -22.01 6.37
CA ILE A 353 -4.82 -23.14 6.80
C ILE A 353 -4.41 -23.66 8.19
N LEU A 354 -3.21 -23.35 8.68
CA LEU A 354 -2.73 -23.82 9.98
C LEU A 354 -3.49 -23.13 11.12
N ASN A 355 -3.57 -23.78 12.28
CA ASN A 355 -4.07 -23.17 13.52
C ASN A 355 -2.94 -22.36 14.19
N PHE A 356 -3.12 -21.05 14.36
CA PHE A 356 -2.16 -20.15 15.01
C PHE A 356 -2.62 -19.92 16.45
N GLU A 357 -2.16 -20.76 17.38
CA GLU A 357 -2.48 -20.63 18.82
C GLU A 357 -1.53 -19.71 19.58
#